data_AF-A0A388NMX6-F1
#
_entry.id   AF-A0A388NMX6-F1
#
_cell.length_a   1.000
_cell.length_b   1.000
_cell.length_c   1.000
_cell.angle_alpha   90.00
_cell.angle_beta   90.00
_cell.angle_gamma   90.00
#
_symmetry.space_group_name_H-M   'P 1'
#
loop_
_entity.id
_entity.type
_entity.pdbx_description
1 polymer ?
#
loop_
_entity_poly.entity_id
_entity_poly.type
_entity_poly.pdbx_seq_one_letter_code
_entity_poly.pdbx_strand_id
1 'polypeptide(L)'
;MAAFLIRPDQLGDRLFLTTASVFAVIGNQIVLDSYLPPVADLPLVFQIQILTFITIIVTTFSQVISSRLVRANRHALAQRLDTGAGLATFALYAGCVSWLLQTAITAA
;
A
#
# COMPACT_ATOMS: atom_id res chain seq x y z
N MET A 1 5.75 1.44 -0.43
CA MET A 1 6.69 1.24 -1.56
C MET A 1 8.14 1.58 -1.22
N ALA A 2 8.44 2.77 -0.67
CA ALA A 2 9.82 3.12 -0.27
C ALA A 2 10.44 2.13 0.74
N ALA A 3 9.62 1.51 1.59
CA ALA A 3 10.06 0.48 2.54
C ALA A 3 10.69 -0.77 1.86
N PHE A 4 10.39 -1.07 0.60
CA PHE A 4 11.03 -2.19 -0.12
C PHE A 4 12.44 -1.85 -0.63
N LEU A 5 12.79 -0.58 -0.75
CA LEU A 5 14.17 -0.15 -1.09
C LEU A 5 15.12 -0.21 0.12
N ILE A 6 14.57 -0.26 1.33
CA ILE A 6 15.35 -0.39 2.57
C ILE A 6 15.74 -1.85 2.76
N ARG A 7 16.97 -2.11 3.23
CA ARG A 7 17.46 -3.48 3.47
C ARG A 7 16.53 -4.24 4.43
N PRO A 8 16.32 -5.55 4.24
CA PRO A 8 15.41 -6.33 5.07
C PRO A 8 15.92 -6.56 6.51
N ASP A 9 17.15 -6.13 6.83
CA ASP A 9 17.68 -6.12 8.20
C ASP A 9 17.11 -4.97 9.06
N GLN A 10 16.69 -3.86 8.43
CA GLN A 10 16.10 -2.68 9.07
C GLN A 10 14.57 -2.78 9.15
N LEU A 11 14.09 -3.82 9.82
CA LEU A 11 12.67 -4.09 10.03
C LEU A 11 11.96 -2.93 10.76
N GLY A 12 12.65 -2.29 11.70
CA GLY A 12 12.14 -1.12 12.42
C GLY A 12 11.79 0.05 11.49
N ASP A 13 12.68 0.39 10.56
CA ASP A 13 12.49 1.49 9.62
C ASP A 13 11.35 1.20 8.62
N ARG A 14 11.24 -0.06 8.19
CA ARG A 14 10.15 -0.53 7.33
C ARG A 14 8.78 -0.40 8.00
N LEU A 15 8.68 -0.81 9.26
CA LEU A 15 7.45 -0.70 10.05
C LEU A 15 7.10 0.76 10.37
N PHE A 16 8.11 1.60 10.61
CA PHE A 16 7.88 3.03 10.81
C PHE A 16 7.28 3.68 9.56
N LEU A 17 7.82 3.38 8.38
CA LEU A 17 7.29 3.85 7.10
C LEU A 17 5.87 3.36 6.81
N THR A 18 5.56 2.09 7.10
CA THR A 18 4.19 1.58 6.93
C THR A 18 3.22 2.25 7.90
N THR A 19 3.63 2.48 9.14
CA THR A 19 2.81 3.14 10.16
C THR A 19 2.55 4.60 9.79
N ALA A 20 3.58 5.35 9.38
CA ALA A 20 3.44 6.70 8.87
C ALA A 20 2.50 6.77 7.66
N SER A 21 2.54 5.77 6.78
CA SER A 21 1.64 5.67 5.62
C SER A 21 0.18 5.49 6.06
N VAL A 22 -0.10 4.67 7.08
CA VAL A 22 -1.44 4.50 7.64
C VAL A 22 -1.96 5.83 8.20
N PHE A 23 -1.14 6.53 8.99
CA PHE A 23 -1.53 7.84 9.53
C PHE A 23 -1.79 8.88 8.45
N ALA A 24 -0.98 8.90 7.37
CA ALA A 24 -1.20 9.80 6.24
C ALA A 24 -2.54 9.54 5.55
N VAL A 25 -2.89 8.27 5.35
CA VAL A 25 -4.17 7.86 4.76
C VAL A 25 -5.35 8.29 5.66
N ILE A 26 -5.29 8.02 6.97
CA ILE A 26 -6.33 8.45 7.91
C ILE A 26 -6.46 9.97 7.95
N GLY A 27 -5.34 10.70 7.99
CA GLY A 27 -5.34 12.16 7.95
C GLY A 27 -6.01 12.70 6.68
N ASN A 28 -5.73 12.08 5.53
CA ASN A 28 -6.36 12.43 4.26
C ASN A 28 -7.88 12.19 4.30
N GLN A 29 -8.34 11.11 4.94
CA GLN A 29 -9.77 10.84 5.09
C GLN A 29 -10.49 11.93 5.87
N ILE A 30 -9.93 12.36 7.01
CA ILE A 30 -10.53 13.41 7.85
C ILE A 30 -10.68 14.72 7.06
N VAL A 31 -9.68 15.06 6.26
CA VAL A 31 -9.71 16.24 5.40
C VAL A 31 -10.79 16.09 4.33
N LEU A 32 -10.86 14.94 3.67
CA LEU A 32 -11.86 14.67 2.62
C LEU A 32 -13.30 14.68 3.12
N ASP A 33 -13.55 14.12 4.31
CA ASP A 33 -14.86 14.14 4.97
C ASP A 33 -15.34 15.57 5.29
N SER A 34 -14.41 16.53 5.40
CA SER A 34 -14.72 17.94 5.63
C SER A 34 -15.10 18.69 4.34
N TYR A 35 -14.69 18.19 3.16
CA TYR A 35 -14.90 18.85 1.86
C TYR A 35 -15.99 18.19 1.00
N LEU A 36 -16.27 16.90 1.18
CA LEU A 36 -17.24 16.18 0.38
C LEU A 36 -18.63 16.22 1.05
N PRO A 37 -19.69 16.67 0.34
CA PRO A 37 -21.05 16.53 0.85
C PRO A 37 -21.41 15.04 0.99
N PRO A 38 -22.25 14.67 1.96
CA PRO A 38 -22.69 13.29 2.13
C PRO A 38 -23.50 12.87 0.90
N VAL A 39 -22.89 12.05 0.04
CA VAL A 39 -23.51 11.45 -1.15
C VAL A 39 -23.94 10.03 -0.83
N ALA A 40 -25.06 9.59 -1.41
CA ALA A 40 -25.65 8.28 -1.15
C ALA A 40 -24.85 7.12 -1.77
N ASP A 41 -24.05 7.39 -2.81
CA ASP A 41 -23.20 6.40 -3.47
C ASP A 41 -21.77 6.43 -2.94
N LEU A 42 -21.09 5.28 -3.02
CA LEU A 42 -19.70 5.12 -2.59
C LEU A 42 -18.76 5.99 -3.46
N PRO A 43 -18.22 7.11 -2.94
CA PRO A 43 -17.43 8.03 -3.75
C PRO A 43 -16.16 7.35 -4.25
N LEU A 44 -15.72 7.70 -5.46
CA LEU A 44 -14.49 7.18 -6.06
C LEU A 44 -13.29 7.32 -5.11
N VAL A 45 -13.25 8.43 -4.37
CA VAL A 45 -12.21 8.71 -3.38
C VAL A 45 -12.15 7.64 -2.28
N PHE A 46 -13.31 7.19 -1.76
CA PHE A 46 -13.36 6.11 -0.77
C PHE A 46 -12.93 4.77 -1.36
N GLN A 47 -13.22 4.49 -2.63
CA GLN A 47 -12.78 3.27 -3.30
C GLN A 47 -11.24 3.21 -3.43
N ILE A 48 -10.62 4.32 -3.82
CA ILE A 48 -9.15 4.47 -3.88
C ILE A 48 -8.55 4.36 -2.47
N GLN A 49 -9.20 4.94 -1.47
CA GLN A 49 -8.77 4.87 -0.07
C GLN A 49 -8.74 3.42 0.45
N ILE A 50 -9.81 2.65 0.23
CA ILE A 50 -9.91 1.23 0.61
C ILE A 50 -8.80 0.42 -0.07
N LEU A 51 -8.59 0.65 -1.37
CA LEU A 51 -7.53 0.00 -2.13
C LEU A 51 -6.14 0.32 -1.55
N THR A 52 -5.93 1.57 -1.14
CA THR A 52 -4.68 2.01 -0.49
C THR A 52 -4.45 1.28 0.83
N PHE A 53 -5.49 1.13 1.65
CA PHE A 53 -5.41 0.37 2.90
C PHE A 53 -5.06 -1.09 2.68
N ILE A 54 -5.73 -1.77 1.73
CA ILE A 54 -5.42 -3.16 1.37
C ILE A 54 -3.97 -3.28 0.91
N THR A 55 -3.51 -2.34 0.09
CA THR A 55 -2.13 -2.29 -0.40
C THR A 55 -1.14 -2.18 0.76
N ILE A 56 -1.38 -1.27 1.72
CA ILE A 56 -0.52 -1.14 2.90
C ILE A 56 -0.46 -2.46 3.68
N ILE A 57 -1.60 -3.11 3.94
CA ILE A 57 -1.66 -4.38 4.66
C ILE A 57 -0.84 -5.46 3.93
N VAL A 58 -1.03 -5.63 2.63
CA VAL A 58 -0.27 -6.60 1.81
C VAL A 58 1.23 -6.32 1.87
N THR A 59 1.64 -5.05 1.79
CA THR A 59 3.06 -4.70 1.92
C THR A 59 3.63 -5.02 3.30
N THR A 60 2.87 -4.80 4.38
CA THR A 60 3.29 -5.14 5.74
C THR A 60 3.44 -6.66 5.90
N PHE A 61 2.49 -7.45 5.40
CA PHE A 61 2.61 -8.92 5.42
C PHE A 61 3.84 -9.41 4.67
N SER A 62 4.10 -8.86 3.48
CA SER A 62 5.29 -9.20 2.69
C SER A 62 6.59 -8.90 3.45
N GLN A 63 6.67 -7.76 4.14
CA GLN A 63 7.84 -7.39 4.96
C GLN A 63 8.05 -8.34 6.14
N VAL A 64 6.97 -8.74 6.83
CA VAL A 64 7.05 -9.71 7.94
C VAL A 64 7.56 -11.07 7.45
N ILE A 65 7.10 -11.52 6.28
CA ILE A 65 7.56 -12.77 5.65
C ILE A 65 9.04 -12.66 5.27
N SER A 66 9.45 -11.56 4.63
CA SER A 66 10.85 -11.31 4.26
C SER A 66 11.77 -11.32 5.49
N SER A 67 11.37 -10.65 6.57
CA SER A 67 12.11 -10.68 7.84
C SER A 67 12.28 -12.09 8.41
N ARG A 68 11.21 -12.90 8.39
CA ARG A 68 11.29 -14.29 8.84
C ARG A 68 12.30 -15.10 8.02
N LEU A 69 12.38 -14.86 6.71
CA LEU A 69 13.35 -15.51 5.82
C LEU A 69 14.79 -15.05 6.06
N VAL A 70 15.01 -13.78 6.39
CA VAL A 70 16.32 -13.26 6.82
C VAL A 70 16.77 -13.93 8.11
N ARG A 71 15.86 -14.09 9.10
CA ARG A 71 16.16 -14.82 10.34
C ARG A 71 16.47 -16.30 10.12
N ALA A 72 15.95 -16.90 9.05
CA ALA A 72 16.26 -18.28 8.63
C ALA A 72 17.56 -18.39 7.81
N ASN A 73 18.40 -17.34 7.78
CA ASN A 73 19.66 -17.26 7.03
C ASN A 73 19.51 -17.40 5.50
N ARG A 74 18.30 -17.19 4.96
CA ARG A 74 17.99 -17.29 3.52
C ARG A 74 17.93 -15.91 2.85
N HIS A 75 19.03 -15.16 2.94
CA HIS A 75 19.14 -13.76 2.47
C HIS A 75 18.78 -13.57 0.99
N ALA A 76 19.23 -14.47 0.11
CA ALA A 76 18.96 -14.37 -1.33
C ALA A 76 17.47 -14.54 -1.69
N LEU A 77 16.75 -15.38 -0.95
CA LEU A 77 15.30 -15.57 -1.14
C LEU A 77 14.50 -14.39 -0.58
N ALA A 78 14.90 -13.85 0.58
CA ALA A 78 14.27 -12.67 1.16
C ALA A 78 14.37 -11.46 0.21
N GLN A 79 15.54 -11.23 -0.40
CA GLN A 79 15.73 -10.11 -1.30
C GLN A 79 14.95 -10.26 -2.62
N ARG A 80 14.89 -11.47 -3.18
CA ARG A 80 14.05 -11.74 -4.37
C ARG A 80 12.56 -11.57 -4.08
N LEU A 81 12.10 -12.02 -2.91
CA LEU A 81 10.72 -11.83 -2.48
C LEU A 81 10.39 -10.36 -2.26
N ASP A 82 11.25 -9.58 -1.62
CA ASP A 82 11.02 -8.15 -1.43
C ASP A 82 10.95 -7.39 -2.76
N THR A 83 11.87 -7.69 -3.69
CA THR A 83 11.89 -7.01 -4.99
C THR A 83 10.69 -7.39 -5.84
N GLY A 84 10.33 -8.69 -5.86
CA GLY A 84 9.15 -9.19 -6.57
C GLY A 84 7.84 -8.67 -5.97
N ALA A 85 7.70 -8.69 -4.64
CA ALA A 85 6.52 -8.19 -3.95
C ALA A 85 6.37 -6.66 -4.09
N GLY A 86 7.47 -5.91 -4.04
CA GLY A 86 7.46 -4.47 -4.27
C GLY A 86 6.98 -4.12 -5.67
N LEU A 87 7.52 -4.78 -6.70
CA LEU A 87 7.12 -4.57 -8.10
C LEU A 87 5.68 -5.01 -8.35
N ALA A 88 5.30 -6.19 -7.88
CA ALA A 88 3.96 -6.73 -8.05
C ALA A 88 2.91 -5.83 -7.39
N THR A 89 3.18 -5.36 -6.17
CA THR A 89 2.26 -4.49 -5.43
C THR A 89 2.13 -3.13 -6.11
N PHE A 90 3.23 -2.58 -6.65
CA PHE A 90 3.18 -1.34 -7.43
C PHE A 90 2.36 -1.51 -8.71
N ALA A 91 2.64 -2.55 -9.50
CA ALA A 91 1.94 -2.80 -10.75
C ALA A 91 0.43 -3.03 -10.52
N LEU A 92 0.07 -3.80 -9.49
CA LEU A 92 -1.33 -4.03 -9.11
C LEU A 92 -2.01 -2.74 -8.67
N TYR A 93 -1.37 -1.96 -7.78
CA TYR A 93 -1.96 -0.72 -7.29
C TYR A 93 -2.15 0.30 -8.42
N ALA A 94 -1.13 0.52 -9.24
CA ALA A 94 -1.20 1.43 -10.38
C ALA A 94 -2.26 0.98 -11.40
N GLY A 95 -2.35 -0.33 -11.68
CA GLY A 95 -3.36 -0.91 -12.56
C GLY A 95 -4.78 -0.72 -12.03
N CYS A 96 -5.02 -1.06 -10.76
CA CYS A 96 -6.33 -0.90 -10.12
C CYS A 96 -6.76 0.57 -10.04
N VAL A 97 -5.84 1.50 -9.71
CA VAL A 97 -6.13 2.94 -9.71
C VAL A 97 -6.46 3.44 -11.12
N SER A 98 -5.68 3.02 -12.14
CA SER A 98 -5.94 3.41 -13.53
C SER A 98 -7.29 2.88 -14.03
N TRP A 99 -7.65 1.65 -13.65
CA TRP A 99 -8.94 1.06 -13.98
C TRP A 99 -10.10 1.81 -13.30
N LEU A 100 -9.98 2.12 -12.00
CA LEU A 100 -10.96 2.93 -11.27
C LEU A 100 -11.16 4.31 -11.92
N LEU A 101 -10.07 4.98 -12.31
CA LEU A 101 -10.14 6.26 -13.02
C LEU A 101 -10.86 6.14 -14.36
N GLN A 102 -10.58 5.09 -15.14
CA GLN A 102 -11.30 4.86 -16.39
C GLN A 102 -12.79 4.66 -16.17
N THR A 103 -13.18 3.85 -15.18
CA THR A 103 -14.61 3.63 -14.86
C THR A 103 -15.32 4.93 -14.49
N ALA A 104 -14.66 5.81 -13.73
CA ALA A 104 -15.20 7.11 -13.36
C ALA A 104 -15.36 8.04 -14.58
N ILE A 105 -14.39 8.04 -15.49
CA ILE A 105 -14.45 8.86 -16.72
C ILE A 105 -15.56 8.37 -17.65
N THR A 106 -15.77 7.05 -17.76
CA THR A 106 -16.81 6.49 -18.62
C THR A 106 -18.22 6.55 -18.03
N ALA A 107 -18.32 6.69 -16.70
CA ALA A 107 -19.59 6.80 -15.99
C ALA A 107 -20.07 8.26 -15.80
N ALA A 108 -19.22 9.24 -16.11
CA ALA A 108 -19.52 10.68 -16.11
C ALA A 108 -20.04 11.15 -17.47
#